data_AF-A0A822EGL3-F1
#
_entry.id   AF-A0A822EGL3-F1
#
_cell.length_a   1.000
_cell.length_b   1.000
_cell.length_c   1.000
_cell.angle_alpha   90.00
_cell.angle_beta   90.00
_cell.angle_gamma   90.00
#
_symmetry.space_group_name_H-M   'P 1'
#
loop_
_entity.id
_entity.type
_entity.pdbx_description
1 polymer ?
#
loop_
_entity_poly.entity_id
_entity_poly.type
_entity_poly.pdbx_seq_one_letter_code
_entity_poly.pdbx_strand_id
1 'polypeptide(L)' 'MTGEYPYIECKGPTAVIKRVIAGLKPECYYKVESEDVREVIDCCIRTKKEERLPVHELLQHSFFLDDNGLRIDFVRDPAN' A
#
# COMPACT_ATOMS: atom_id res chain seq x y z
N MET A 1 -10.84 -3.22 1.17
CA MET A 1 -10.84 -3.29 -0.32
C MET A 1 -12.21 -2.90 -0.82
N THR A 2 -12.31 -2.22 -1.96
CA THR A 2 -13.58 -1.62 -2.42
C THR A 2 -14.36 -2.48 -3.41
N GLY A 3 -13.75 -3.54 -3.96
CA GLY A 3 -14.39 -4.39 -4.98
C GLY A 3 -14.57 -3.71 -6.35
N GLU A 4 -14.14 -2.46 -6.50
CA GLU A 4 -14.24 -1.67 -7.73
C GLU A 4 -12.92 -1.64 -8.49
N TYR A 5 -12.98 -1.54 -9.82
CA TYR A 5 -11.79 -1.34 -10.64
C TYR A 5 -11.28 0.11 -10.50
N PRO A 6 -9.98 0.36 -10.29
CA PRO A 6 -9.44 1.72 -10.20
C PRO A 6 -9.73 2.55 -11.46
N TYR A 7 -10.17 3.80 -11.26
CA TYR A 7 -10.54 4.73 -12.33
C TYR A 7 -11.74 4.29 -13.20
N ILE A 8 -12.64 3.44 -12.67
CA ILE A 8 -13.87 3.05 -13.38
C ILE A 8 -14.76 4.25 -13.76
N GLU A 9 -14.63 5.39 -13.06
CA GLU A 9 -15.29 6.65 -13.38
C GLU A 9 -14.77 7.32 -14.67
N CYS A 10 -13.65 6.87 -15.23
CA CYS A 10 -13.06 7.44 -16.45
C CYS A 10 -13.64 6.81 -17.72
N LYS A 11 -13.98 7.65 -18.70
CA LYS A 11 -14.55 7.23 -20.01
C LYS A 11 -13.53 6.61 -20.99
N GLY A 12 -12.35 6.20 -20.51
CA GLY A 12 -11.33 5.53 -21.33
C GLY A 12 -9.88 5.85 -20.94
N PRO A 13 -8.90 5.19 -21.60
CA PRO A 13 -7.49 5.23 -21.20
C PRO A 13 -6.87 6.64 -21.15
N THR A 14 -7.22 7.50 -22.11
CA THR A 14 -6.72 8.88 -22.15
C THR A 14 -7.15 9.69 -20.93
N ALA A 15 -8.37 9.47 -20.42
CA ALA A 15 -8.85 10.14 -19.22
C ALA A 15 -8.12 9.63 -17.97
N VAL A 16 -7.86 8.32 -17.88
CA VAL A 16 -7.05 7.71 -16.81
C VAL A 16 -5.65 8.31 -16.77
N ILE A 17 -4.95 8.33 -17.91
CA ILE A 17 -3.59 8.87 -18.01
C ILE A 17 -3.54 10.33 -17.54
N LYS A 18 -4.50 11.18 -17.97
CA LYS A 18 -4.58 12.58 -17.54
C LYS A 18 -4.71 12.72 -16.02
N ARG A 19 -5.55 11.89 -15.39
CA ARG A 19 -5.73 11.92 -13.92
C ARG A 19 -4.48 11.45 -13.19
N VAL A 20 -3.89 10.34 -13.63
CA VAL A 20 -2.67 9.78 -13.02
C VAL A 20 -1.53 10.79 -13.08
N ILE A 21 -1.30 11.43 -14.23
CA ILE A 21 -0.25 12.46 -14.39
C ILE A 21 -0.54 13.68 -13.51
N ALA A 22 -1.81 14.06 -13.35
CA ALA A 22 -2.22 15.15 -12.46
C ALA A 22 -2.20 14.78 -10.96
N GLY A 23 -1.86 13.54 -10.61
CA GLY A 23 -1.86 13.05 -9.24
C GLY A 23 -3.24 12.89 -8.61
N LEU A 24 -4.29 12.82 -9.43
CA LEU A 24 -5.65 12.59 -8.98
C LEU A 24 -5.87 11.09 -8.77
N LYS A 25 -6.15 10.70 -7.53
CA LYS A 25 -6.48 9.32 -7.14
C LYS A 25 -7.84 8.89 -7.71
N PRO A 26 -8.07 7.58 -7.91
CA PRO A 26 -9.36 7.06 -8.34
C PRO A 26 -10.42 7.29 -7.25
N GLU A 27 -11.69 7.45 -7.63
CA GLU A 27 -12.77 7.67 -6.64
C GLU A 27 -12.87 6.55 -5.60
N CYS A 28 -12.63 5.31 -6.01
CA CYS A 28 -12.66 4.16 -5.12
C CYS A 28 -11.56 4.20 -4.04
N TYR A 29 -10.49 5.00 -4.18
CA TYR A 29 -9.52 5.20 -3.09
C TYR A 29 -10.17 5.79 -1.83
N TYR A 30 -11.12 6.73 -2.00
CA TYR A 30 -11.79 7.40 -0.88
C TYR A 30 -12.88 6.54 -0.23
N LYS A 31 -13.24 5.41 -0.85
CA LYS A 31 -14.19 4.43 -0.30
C LYS A 31 -13.50 3.34 0.53
N VAL A 32 -12.18 3.38 0.67
CA VAL A 32 -11.45 2.46 1.55
C VAL A 32 -11.77 2.79 3.00
N GLU A 33 -12.42 1.87 3.70
CA GLU A 33 -12.91 2.07 5.08
C GLU A 33 -11.80 2.07 6.14
N SER A 34 -10.83 1.15 6.01
CA SER A 34 -9.71 1.06 6.96
C SER A 34 -8.66 2.12 6.65
N GLU A 35 -8.35 2.95 7.65
CA GLU A 35 -7.34 4.00 7.53
C GLU A 35 -5.95 3.42 7.24
N ASP A 36 -5.56 2.36 7.96
CA ASP A 36 -4.25 1.71 7.77
C ASP A 36 -4.10 1.14 6.35
N VAL A 37 -5.16 0.52 5.81
CA VAL A 37 -5.17 0.04 4.42
C VAL A 37 -5.07 1.21 3.44
N ARG A 38 -5.77 2.31 3.72
CA ARG A 38 -5.76 3.51 2.88
C ARG A 38 -4.39 4.18 2.86
N GLU A 39 -3.71 4.23 4.01
CA GLU A 39 -2.34 4.70 4.15
C GLU A 39 -1.35 3.83 3.36
N VAL A 40 -1.40 2.50 3.54
CA VAL A 40 -0.58 1.55 2.78
C VAL A 40 -0.76 1.75 1.26
N ILE A 41 -2.01 1.95 0.80
CA ILE A 41 -2.29 2.24 -0.62
C ILE A 41 -1.69 3.59 -1.03
N ASP A 42 -1.85 4.66 -0.23
CA ASP A 42 -1.27 5.98 -0.51
C ASP A 42 0.23 5.90 -0.76
N CYS A 43 0.93 5.22 0.14
CA CYS A 43 2.36 5.01 0.10
C CYS A 43 2.82 4.32 -1.19
N CYS A 44 1.99 3.48 -1.79
CA CYS A 44 2.30 2.77 -3.02
C CYS A 44 2.00 3.59 -4.29
N ILE A 45 0.96 4.43 -4.27
CA ILE A 45 0.42 5.07 -5.49
C ILE A 45 0.80 6.54 -5.66
N ARG A 46 1.74 7.06 -4.86
CA ARG A 46 2.19 8.46 -4.99
C ARG A 46 2.67 8.76 -6.41
N THR A 47 2.32 9.95 -6.88
CA THR A 47 2.60 10.38 -8.26
C THR A 47 4.09 10.39 -8.55
N LYS A 48 4.87 10.98 -7.64
CA LYS A 48 6.32 10.94 -7.70
C LYS A 48 6.84 9.59 -7.21
N LYS A 49 7.74 9.00 -7.98
CA LYS A 49 8.28 7.66 -7.71
C LYS A 49 9.06 7.63 -6.39
N GLU A 50 9.83 8.68 -6.16
CA GLU A 50 10.70 8.93 -5.02
C GLU A 50 9.93 9.15 -3.71
N GLU A 51 8.63 9.46 -3.77
CA GLU A 51 7.78 9.57 -2.59
C GLU A 51 7.14 8.23 -2.21
N ARG A 52 7.24 7.20 -3.07
CA ARG A 52 6.67 5.87 -2.80
C ARG A 52 7.56 5.13 -1.81
N LEU A 53 6.94 4.51 -0.82
CA LEU A 53 7.70 3.70 0.14
C LEU A 53 8.30 2.46 -0.56
N PRO A 54 9.58 2.16 -0.32
CA PRO A 54 10.15 0.91 -0.78
C PRO A 54 9.52 -0.26 -0.01
N VAL A 55 9.50 -1.43 -0.64
CA VAL A 55 8.82 -2.62 -0.09
C VAL A 55 9.33 -2.99 1.31
N HIS A 56 10.64 -2.87 1.57
CA HIS A 56 11.21 -3.21 2.87
C HIS A 56 10.74 -2.27 4.00
N GLU A 57 10.53 -0.99 3.72
CA GLU A 57 9.94 -0.05 4.68
C GLU A 57 8.43 -0.25 4.81
N LEU A 58 7.74 -0.55 3.70
CA LEU A 58 6.30 -0.86 3.72
C LEU A 58 6.00 -2.06 4.63
N LEU A 59 6.83 -3.11 4.59
CA LEU A 59 6.71 -4.28 5.47
C LEU A 59 6.95 -3.97 6.96
N GLN A 60 7.52 -2.82 7.29
CA GLN A 60 7.68 -2.35 8.67
C GLN A 60 6.50 -1.50 9.14
N HIS A 61 5.50 -1.25 8.29
CA HIS A 61 4.28 -0.54 8.68
C HIS A 61 3.47 -1.38 9.68
N SER A 62 2.89 -0.76 10.70
CA SER A 62 2.12 -1.43 11.76
C SER A 62 1.06 -2.40 11.23
N PHE A 63 0.40 -2.02 10.13
CA PHE A 63 -0.53 -2.87 9.37
C PHE A 63 0.00 -4.28 9.07
N PHE A 64 1.30 -4.42 8.78
CA PHE A 64 1.93 -5.71 8.48
C PHE A 64 2.64 -6.34 9.69
N LEU A 65 2.75 -5.63 10.81
CA LEU A 65 3.47 -6.06 12.00
C LEU A 65 2.59 -6.78 13.04
N ASP A 66 1.42 -7.29 12.64
CA ASP A 66 0.47 -7.92 13.55
C ASP A 66 1.11 -9.09 14.35
N ASP A 67 0.82 -9.13 15.65
CA ASP A 67 1.50 -9.88 16.75
C ASP A 67 1.40 -11.43 16.69
N ASN A 68 1.10 -12.01 15.52
CA ASN A 68 0.72 -13.43 15.38
C ASN A 68 1.84 -14.36 14.87
N GLY A 69 3.10 -14.12 15.23
CA GLY A 69 4.19 -15.02 14.84
C GLY A 69 5.42 -14.92 15.73
N LEU A 70 5.56 -15.88 16.64
CA LEU A 70 6.75 -16.16 17.45
C LEU A 70 8.05 -15.77 16.72
N ARG A 71 8.80 -14.78 17.24
CA ARG A 71 10.23 -14.67 16.93
C ARG A 71 10.95 -15.78 17.67
N ILE A 72 11.42 -16.79 16.92
CA ILE A 72 12.38 -17.77 17.45
C ILE A 72 13.76 -17.16 17.28
N ASP A 73 14.33 -16.68 18.38
CA ASP A 73 15.75 -16.41 18.44
C ASP A 73 16.51 -17.74 18.60
N PHE A 74 17.52 -17.95 17.76
CA PHE A 74 18.42 -19.10 17.91
C PHE A 74 19.29 -18.90 19.15
N VAL A 75 18.97 -19.61 20.23
CA VAL A 75 19.92 -19.79 21.34
C VAL A 75 21.01 -20.74 20.82
N ARG A 76 22.24 -20.24 20.71
CA ARG A 76 23.40 -21.10 20.48
C ARG A 76 23.58 -21.98 21.72
N ASP A 77 23.34 -23.27 21.56
CA ASP A 77 23.63 -24.26 22.60
C ASP A 77 25.14 -24.21 22.93
N PRO A 78 25.54 -24.00 24.19
CA PRO A 78 26.96 -24.07 24.58
C PRO A 78 27.54 -25.50 24.57
N ALA A 79 26.81 -26.51 24.07
CA ALA A 79 27.29 -27.88 23.95
C ALA A 79 27.13 -28.50 22.54
N ASN A 80 27.87 -28.00 21.54
CA ASN A 80 28.41 -28.81 20.43
C ASN A 80 29.61 -28.10 19.78
#